data_AF-A0A0R2P1E3-F1
#
_entry.id   AF-A0A0R2P1E3-F1
#
_cell.length_a   1.000
_cell.length_b   1.000
_cell.length_c   1.000
_cell.angle_alpha   90.00
_cell.angle_beta   90.00
_cell.angle_gamma   90.00
#
_symmetry.space_group_name_H-M   'P 1'
#
loop_
_entity.id
_entity.type
_entity.pdbx_description
1 polymer ?
#
loop_
_entity_poly.entity_id
_entity_poly.type
_entity_poly.pdbx_seq_one_letter_code
_entity_poly.pdbx_strand_id
1 'polypeptide(L)'
;MKDYEHVVIWLDYFNKNLKRSMGRRLGLEKCVYDPSLKELMDATVSAGFEITESDDKVRFPKRPFVRSGYIVLPKGSHKTIILNKISQKLTSKRAKQTK
;
A
#
# COMPACT_ATOMS: atom_id res chain seq x y z
N MET A 1 12.28 23.94 3.83
CA MET A 1 11.58 22.70 4.26
C MET A 1 11.79 21.72 3.12
N LYS A 2 12.43 20.57 3.30
CA LYS A 2 12.70 19.67 2.16
C LYS A 2 11.34 19.21 1.60
N ASP A 3 11.04 19.62 0.37
CA ASP A 3 9.88 19.15 -0.39
C ASP A 3 10.07 17.66 -0.65
N TYR A 4 9.66 16.86 0.32
CA TYR A 4 9.45 15.43 0.13
C TYR A 4 8.23 15.31 -0.78
N GLU A 5 8.47 15.51 -2.08
CA GLU A 5 7.60 15.27 -3.24
C GLU A 5 7.24 13.78 -3.37
N HIS A 6 7.29 13.03 -2.28
CA HIS A 6 7.05 11.60 -2.29
C HIS A 6 6.24 11.13 -1.09
N VAL A 7 5.38 10.16 -1.37
CA VAL A 7 4.44 9.54 -0.45
C VAL A 7 4.91 8.12 -0.20
N VAL A 8 5.33 7.86 1.03
CA VAL A 8 5.62 6.49 1.49
C VAL A 8 4.30 5.80 1.85
N ILE A 9 4.06 4.67 1.19
CA ILE A 9 2.91 3.79 1.38
C ILE A 9 3.43 2.43 1.85
N TRP A 10 2.99 2.04 3.03
CA TRP A 10 3.35 0.76 3.63
C TRP A 10 2.33 -0.32 3.26
N LEU A 11 2.80 -1.55 3.08
CA LEU A 11 1.93 -2.73 2.90
C LEU A 11 0.92 -2.88 4.06
N ASP A 12 1.34 -2.57 5.29
CA ASP A 12 0.49 -2.58 6.48
C ASP A 12 -0.78 -1.72 6.37
N TYR A 13 -0.79 -0.70 5.50
CA TYR A 13 -1.94 0.19 5.35
C TYR A 13 -3.15 -0.53 4.74
N PHE A 14 -2.91 -1.55 3.92
CA PHE A 14 -3.92 -2.33 3.21
C PHE A 14 -4.18 -3.70 3.83
N ASN A 15 -3.43 -4.10 4.86
CA ASN A 15 -3.56 -5.43 5.41
C ASN A 15 -4.79 -5.53 6.33
N LYS A 16 -5.74 -6.39 5.94
CA LYS A 16 -7.00 -6.64 6.64
C LYS A 16 -6.81 -7.43 7.94
N ASN A 17 -5.76 -8.24 8.04
CA ASN A 17 -5.37 -8.94 9.27
C ASN A 17 -4.94 -7.96 10.37
N LEU A 18 -4.59 -6.73 10.03
CA LEU A 18 -4.12 -5.73 10.98
C LEU A 18 -5.27 -4.84 11.47
N LYS A 19 -5.31 -4.57 12.77
CA LYS A 19 -6.19 -3.56 13.37
C LYS A 19 -5.70 -2.15 13.03
N ARG A 20 -6.56 -1.13 13.14
CA ARG A 20 -6.17 0.29 12.92
C ARG A 20 -5.05 0.74 13.86
N SER A 21 -5.06 0.26 15.11
CA SER A 21 -4.00 0.49 16.10
C SER A 21 -2.63 -0.06 15.66
N MET A 22 -2.63 -1.04 14.76
CA MET A 22 -1.45 -1.79 14.33
C MET A 22 -0.90 -1.37 12.97
N GLY A 23 -1.53 -0.39 12.29
CA GLY A 23 -1.01 0.17 11.03
C GLY A 23 -2.04 0.33 9.91
N ARG A 24 -3.19 -0.37 9.99
CA ARG A 24 -4.24 -0.27 8.97
C ARG A 24 -4.82 1.13 8.91
N ARG A 25 -4.71 1.79 7.77
CA ARG A 25 -5.28 3.13 7.54
C ARG A 25 -6.63 3.11 6.82
N LEU A 26 -6.90 2.07 6.06
CA LEU A 26 -8.13 1.94 5.26
C LEU A 26 -9.22 1.12 5.97
N GLY A 27 -10.45 1.26 5.46
CA GLY A 27 -11.60 0.44 5.87
C GLY A 27 -11.44 -1.02 5.42
N LEU A 28 -12.08 -1.95 6.12
CA LEU A 28 -11.96 -3.40 5.87
C LEU A 28 -12.33 -3.81 4.44
N GLU A 29 -13.29 -3.11 3.82
CA GLU A 29 -13.75 -3.35 2.44
C GLU A 29 -12.69 -3.00 1.38
N LYS A 30 -11.76 -2.11 1.75
CA LYS A 30 -10.66 -1.62 0.92
C LYS A 30 -9.32 -2.25 1.31
N CYS A 31 -9.35 -3.25 2.19
CA CYS A 31 -8.17 -3.95 2.66
C CYS A 31 -8.18 -5.39 2.16
N VAL A 32 -6.98 -5.94 1.97
CA VAL A 32 -6.74 -7.31 1.50
C VAL A 32 -6.09 -8.14 2.60
N TYR A 33 -6.39 -9.44 2.60
CA TYR A 33 -5.74 -10.41 3.48
C TYR A 33 -4.35 -10.74 2.94
N ASP A 34 -3.31 -10.54 3.74
CA ASP A 34 -1.91 -10.81 3.38
C ASP A 34 -1.47 -10.15 2.06
N PRO A 35 -1.47 -8.80 1.98
CA PRO A 35 -1.00 -8.09 0.81
C PRO A 35 0.46 -8.42 0.52
N SER A 36 0.76 -8.79 -0.71
CA SER A 36 2.13 -8.95 -1.18
C SER A 36 2.66 -7.66 -1.82
N LEU A 37 3.98 -7.44 -1.76
CA LEU A 37 4.60 -6.29 -2.41
C LEU A 37 4.37 -6.29 -3.92
N LYS A 38 4.37 -7.47 -4.55
CA LYS A 38 4.06 -7.62 -5.98
C LYS A 38 2.64 -7.14 -6.31
N GLU A 39 1.65 -7.50 -5.49
CA GLU A 39 0.28 -7.04 -5.68
C GLU A 39 0.17 -5.53 -5.53
N LEU A 40 0.90 -4.97 -4.56
CA LEU A 40 0.88 -3.54 -4.30
C LEU A 40 1.59 -2.76 -5.41
N MET A 41 2.74 -3.24 -5.91
CA MET A 41 3.40 -2.67 -7.08
C MET A 41 2.50 -2.74 -8.31
N ASP A 42 1.95 -3.91 -8.63
CA ASP A 42 1.07 -4.07 -9.80
C ASP A 42 -0.18 -3.20 -9.70
N ALA A 43 -0.80 -3.11 -8.52
CA ALA A 43 -1.98 -2.25 -8.30
C ALA A 43 -1.63 -0.78 -8.46
N THR A 44 -0.41 -0.39 -8.09
CA THR A 44 0.09 0.98 -8.20
C THR A 44 0.41 1.35 -9.65
N VAL A 45 1.09 0.46 -10.39
CA VAL A 45 1.32 0.59 -11.84
C VAL A 45 -0.03 0.61 -12.58
N SER A 46 -0.97 -0.28 -12.23
CA SER A 46 -2.32 -0.32 -12.79
C SER A 46 -3.18 0.88 -12.41
N ALA A 47 -2.81 1.59 -11.34
CA ALA A 47 -3.44 2.86 -10.95
C ALA A 47 -2.83 4.07 -11.68
N GLY A 48 -1.79 3.85 -12.49
CA GLY A 48 -1.09 4.89 -13.25
C GLY A 48 -0.16 5.73 -12.39
N PHE A 49 0.34 5.18 -11.28
CA PHE A 49 1.35 5.86 -10.47
C PHE A 49 2.74 5.28 -10.75
N GLU A 50 3.72 6.17 -10.90
CA GLU A 50 5.13 5.78 -11.02
C GLU A 50 5.68 5.43 -9.65
N ILE A 51 6.25 4.24 -9.50
CA ILE A 51 6.91 3.81 -8.27
C ILE A 51 8.34 4.34 -8.31
N THR A 52 8.67 5.29 -7.44
CA THR A 52 10.03 5.84 -7.35
C THR A 52 10.97 4.85 -6.67
N GLU A 53 10.52 4.26 -5.56
CA GLU A 53 11.27 3.25 -4.82
C GLU A 53 10.30 2.21 -4.27
N SER A 54 10.72 0.96 -4.22
CA SER A 54 10.00 -0.11 -3.55
C SER A 54 11.00 -0.98 -2.83
N ASP A 55 10.78 -1.22 -1.54
CA ASP A 55 11.66 -2.07 -0.75
C ASP A 55 10.81 -3.09 0.03
N ASP A 56 11.17 -4.37 -0.12
CA ASP A 56 10.49 -5.53 0.43
C ASP A 56 11.14 -6.07 1.70
N LYS A 57 12.28 -5.52 2.11
CA LYS A 57 13.07 -6.01 3.23
C LYS A 57 12.97 -5.12 4.47
N VAL A 58 12.05 -4.15 4.48
CA VAL A 58 12.06 -3.09 5.49
C VAL A 58 11.05 -3.34 6.58
N ARG A 59 11.58 -3.52 7.79
CA ARG A 59 10.78 -3.77 8.98
C ARG A 59 9.95 -2.54 9.32
N PHE A 60 8.64 -2.74 9.50
CA PHE A 60 7.77 -1.65 9.92
C PHE A 60 8.19 -1.20 11.33
N PRO A 61 8.39 0.11 11.61
CA PRO A 61 8.93 0.57 12.88
C PRO A 61 8.13 0.11 14.11
N LYS A 62 6.81 -0.06 13.99
CA LYS A 62 5.95 -0.58 15.07
C LYS A 62 5.98 -2.11 15.20
N ARG A 63 6.52 -2.84 14.21
CA ARG A 63 6.61 -4.30 14.18
C ARG A 63 7.94 -4.74 13.58
N PRO A 64 9.03 -4.68 14.35
CA PRO A 64 10.35 -5.11 13.89
C PRO A 64 10.43 -6.62 13.56
N PHE A 65 9.49 -7.42 14.07
CA PHE A 65 9.45 -8.87 13.85
C PHE A 65 8.89 -9.28 12.49
N VAL A 66 8.11 -8.42 11.84
CA VAL A 66 7.48 -8.73 10.54
C VAL A 66 8.20 -7.95 9.46
N ARG A 67 8.71 -8.66 8.45
CA ARG A 67 9.19 -8.01 7.23
C ARG A 67 7.97 -7.42 6.53
N SER A 68 7.89 -6.12 6.52
CA SER A 68 6.96 -5.38 5.68
C SER A 68 7.73 -4.85 4.49
N GLY A 69 6.99 -4.27 3.56
CA GLY A 69 7.58 -3.50 2.49
C GLY A 69 6.82 -2.21 2.33
N TYR A 70 7.51 -1.24 1.75
CA TYR A 70 6.93 0.03 1.38
C TYR A 70 7.17 0.30 -0.09
N ILE A 71 6.30 1.13 -0.63
CA ILE A 71 6.52 1.80 -1.91
C ILE A 71 6.56 3.30 -1.67
N VAL A 72 7.34 3.98 -2.49
CA VAL A 72 7.48 5.42 -2.54
C VAL A 72 6.92 5.85 -3.88
N LEU A 73 5.98 6.80 -3.83
CA LEU A 73 5.34 7.35 -5.01
C LEU A 73 5.58 8.85 -5.06
N PRO A 74 5.81 9.45 -6.23
CA PRO A 74 5.85 10.90 -6.36
C PRO A 74 4.48 11.47 -6.01
N LYS A 75 4.47 12.59 -5.29
CA LYS A 75 3.30 13.20 -4.69
C LYS A 75 2.55 14.02 -5.74
N GLY A 76 1.83 13.35 -6.64
CA GLY A 76 0.92 14.03 -7.58
C GLY A 76 -0.44 14.41 -6.97
N SER A 77 -0.80 13.89 -5.78
CA SER A 77 -2.14 14.07 -5.17
C SER A 77 -2.15 13.82 -3.66
N HIS A 78 -3.27 14.14 -2.98
CA HIS A 78 -3.45 13.83 -1.56
C HIS A 78 -3.28 12.33 -1.27
N LYS A 79 -2.52 11.99 -0.22
CA LYS A 79 -2.21 10.61 0.22
C LYS A 79 -3.46 9.71 0.32
N THR A 80 -4.59 10.25 0.77
CA THR A 80 -5.86 9.51 0.89
C THR A 80 -6.44 9.10 -0.46
N ILE A 81 -6.29 9.93 -1.50
CA ILE A 81 -6.79 9.64 -2.85
C ILE A 81 -5.97 8.50 -3.46
N ILE A 82 -4.65 8.57 -3.32
CA ILE A 82 -3.72 7.54 -3.80
C ILE A 82 -4.02 6.20 -3.11
N LEU A 83 -4.15 6.20 -1.77
CA LEU A 83 -4.51 5.01 -1.00
C LEU A 83 -5.84 4.42 -1.47
N ASN A 84 -6.87 5.24 -1.70
CA ASN A 84 -8.16 4.76 -2.20
C ASN A 84 -8.04 4.16 -3.61
N LYS A 85 -7.35 4.82 -4.55
CA LYS A 85 -7.16 4.31 -5.91
C LYS A 85 -6.42 2.97 -5.91
N ILE A 86 -5.31 2.88 -5.17
CA ILE A 86 -4.55 1.63 -5.04
C ILE A 86 -5.44 0.56 -4.41
N SER A 87 -6.15 0.86 -3.33
CA SER A 87 -7.04 -0.11 -2.67
C SER A 87 -8.11 -0.66 -3.61
N GLN A 88 -8.72 0.19 -4.42
CA GLN A 88 -9.73 -0.23 -5.39
C GLN A 88 -9.12 -1.16 -6.42
N LYS A 89 -7.96 -0.80 -7.00
CA LYS A 89 -7.25 -1.66 -7.95
C LYS A 89 -6.86 -3.01 -7.35
N LEU A 90 -6.40 -3.00 -6.09
CA LEU A 90 -5.95 -4.18 -5.37
C LEU A 90 -7.14 -5.12 -5.05
N THR A 91 -8.26 -4.59 -4.55
CA THR A 91 -9.50 -5.35 -4.35
C THR A 91 -10.08 -5.85 -5.68
N SER A 92 -10.08 -5.03 -6.74
CA SER A 92 -10.54 -5.44 -8.08
C SER A 92 -9.70 -6.55 -8.68
N LYS A 93 -8.37 -6.52 -8.50
CA LYS A 93 -7.46 -7.55 -9.01
C LYS A 93 -7.75 -8.90 -8.36
N ARG A 94 -8.00 -8.91 -7.04
CA ARG A 94 -8.35 -10.13 -6.31
C ARG A 94 -9.76 -10.63 -6.61
N ALA A 95 -10.73 -9.71 -6.77
CA ALA A 95 -12.08 -10.06 -7.21
C ALA A 95 -12.09 -10.68 -8.62
N LYS A 96 -11.21 -10.22 -9.52
CA LYS A 96 -11.01 -10.82 -10.85
C LYS A 96 -10.31 -12.18 -10.80
N GLN A 97 -9.45 -12.42 -9.82
CA GLN A 97 -8.71 -13.68 -9.68
C GLN A 97 -9.57 -14.82 -9.09
N THR A 98 -10.76 -14.51 -8.57
CA THR A 98 -11.69 -15.47 -7.97
C THR A 98 -12.81 -15.88 -8.95
N LYS A 99 -12.67 -15.62 -10.25
CA LYS A 99 -13.62 -16.04 -11.29
C LYS A 99 -12.96 -16.97 -12.30
#